data_AF-A0A8M1NBE9-F1
#
_entry.id   AF-A0A8M1NBE9-F1
#
_cell.length_a   1.000
_cell.length_b   1.000
_cell.length_c   1.000
_cell.angle_alpha   90.00
_cell.angle_beta   90.00
_cell.angle_gamma   90.00
#
_symmetry.space_group_name_H-M   'P 1'
#
loop_
_entity.id
_entity.type
_entity.pdbx_description
1 polymer ?
#
loop_
_entity_poly.entity_id
_entity_poly.type
_entity_poly.pdbx_seq_one_letter_code
_entity_poly.pdbx_strand_id
1 'polypeptide(L)'
;MHGRVKVKTTAQQEEEKRKEREKKLKAFVCARDSVLKKRSAGEHDEEALDLTQQLLSSNPDFATLWNYRREVLLHLETLREKDEVQKLYESELHFIEACLKVNPKSYGCWHHRSWVNTRLPQPDWTRELGLCDRCLSLDERNFHCWDYRRLVVKESGVSVEQELQFTDRLIGSNFSNYSSWHYRSTLLPQLRPQPVLDSAHNTSPSPSASPQSHSHRVCEEQLLKEYELAHNAFFTDPNDQSAWFYYRWLLGRAEREEMISCVYVSREGERVSVAFSKPVHAGSVGLMLVLDGQPQQVQWRNAHPRLRHSPVWLCDLPAGSISDTSNEHNLTIHWTDKHTHRDCALYTGCAESWCRDSATDQELFRSELSVEKSSVLQAELQSCNQLLDLEPQNKWCLLTIILLMRALDPLGHEKETLTHFQTLKEVDAMRSSYYSDLCSKFLIENTILKMEYAEVRVFSLSNKKLTTLCHLDQLLLVTHINLSSNQLQHLPPQFSMLQCLEVLEADDNAIESLEGLYHLPKLEEVSLKNNKICKVSDLETLATCTKLTRLDLRGNPVHKTDDLESELSLILPLVTALSL
;
A
#
# COMPACT_ATOMS: atom_id res chain seq x y z
N MET A 1 -23.40 -9.91 20.05
CA MET A 1 -22.42 -9.16 20.88
C MET A 1 -22.61 -7.64 20.75
N HIS A 2 -22.84 -7.11 19.55
CA HIS A 2 -22.95 -5.67 19.29
C HIS A 2 -24.34 -5.08 19.61
N GLY A 3 -24.38 -3.78 19.93
CA GLY A 3 -25.63 -2.98 20.00
C GLY A 3 -26.60 -3.31 21.14
N ARG A 4 -26.24 -4.20 22.08
CA ARG A 4 -27.14 -4.55 23.19
C ARG A 4 -27.15 -3.45 24.24
N VAL A 5 -28.18 -2.60 24.20
CA VAL A 5 -28.45 -1.61 25.24
C VAL A 5 -28.66 -2.32 26.57
N LYS A 6 -27.94 -1.90 27.62
CA LYS A 6 -28.19 -2.37 28.98
C LYS A 6 -29.54 -1.81 29.44
N VAL A 7 -30.58 -2.64 29.43
CA VAL A 7 -31.88 -2.30 29.98
C VAL A 7 -31.88 -2.65 31.46
N LYS A 8 -32.25 -1.70 32.33
CA LYS A 8 -32.50 -1.99 33.76
C LYS A 8 -33.79 -2.81 33.85
N THR A 9 -33.68 -4.09 34.19
CA THR A 9 -34.80 -5.01 34.41
C THR A 9 -35.02 -5.22 35.91
N THR A 10 -36.28 -5.39 36.33
CA THR A 10 -36.56 -5.81 37.71
C THR A 10 -36.18 -7.28 37.91
N ALA A 11 -35.88 -7.69 39.15
CA ALA A 11 -35.52 -9.08 39.45
C ALA A 11 -36.58 -10.09 38.95
N GLN A 12 -37.87 -9.73 39.01
CA GLN A 12 -38.95 -10.55 38.48
C GLN A 12 -38.88 -10.69 36.96
N GLN A 13 -38.66 -9.59 36.22
CA GLN A 13 -38.52 -9.63 34.76
C GLN A 13 -37.28 -10.40 34.31
N GLU A 14 -36.18 -10.33 35.08
CA GLU A 14 -34.98 -11.12 34.82
C GLU A 14 -35.26 -12.62 34.99
N GLU A 15 -35.98 -12.99 36.04
CA GLU A 15 -36.36 -14.38 36.31
C GLU A 15 -37.33 -14.93 35.24
N GLU A 16 -38.31 -14.14 34.80
CA GLU A 16 -39.22 -14.52 33.70
C GLU A 16 -38.46 -14.71 32.39
N LYS A 17 -37.58 -13.76 32.02
CA LYS A 17 -36.71 -13.87 30.83
C LYS A 17 -35.75 -15.05 30.93
N ARG A 18 -35.27 -15.38 32.13
CA ARG A 18 -34.41 -16.56 32.37
C ARG A 18 -35.17 -17.85 32.09
N LYS A 19 -36.37 -18.02 32.66
CA LYS A 19 -37.22 -19.20 32.41
C LYS A 19 -37.58 -19.36 30.93
N GLU A 20 -37.88 -18.27 30.24
CA GLU A 20 -38.14 -18.28 28.80
C GLU A 20 -36.91 -18.73 27.99
N ARG A 21 -35.73 -18.20 28.32
CA ARG A 21 -34.46 -18.58 27.69
C ARG A 21 -34.10 -20.04 27.96
N GLU A 22 -34.29 -20.52 29.18
CA GLU A 22 -34.04 -21.93 29.55
C GLU A 22 -34.96 -22.88 28.75
N LYS A 23 -36.24 -22.54 28.59
CA LYS A 23 -37.18 -23.31 27.75
C LYS A 23 -36.74 -23.34 26.28
N LYS A 24 -36.38 -22.18 25.71
CA LYS A 24 -35.87 -22.06 24.33
C LYS A 24 -34.55 -22.82 24.15
N LEU A 25 -33.66 -22.73 25.12
CA LEU A 25 -32.37 -23.42 25.12
C LEU A 25 -32.55 -24.94 25.16
N LYS A 26 -33.45 -25.45 26.00
CA LYS A 26 -33.75 -26.89 26.06
C LYS A 26 -34.28 -27.42 24.73
N ALA A 27 -35.18 -26.68 24.08
CA ALA A 27 -35.69 -27.03 22.75
C ALA A 27 -34.58 -27.00 21.70
N PHE A 28 -33.75 -25.95 21.71
CA PHE A 28 -32.61 -25.82 20.79
C PHE A 28 -31.59 -26.96 20.96
N VAL A 29 -31.24 -27.32 22.20
CA VAL A 29 -30.31 -28.41 22.51
C VAL A 29 -30.86 -29.75 22.03
N CYS A 30 -32.14 -30.02 22.28
CA CYS A 30 -32.80 -31.24 21.80
C CYS A 30 -32.76 -31.35 20.27
N ALA A 31 -33.17 -30.28 19.56
CA ALA A 31 -33.15 -30.24 18.10
C ALA A 31 -31.71 -30.37 17.54
N ARG A 32 -30.73 -29.70 18.16
CA ARG A 32 -29.31 -29.84 17.80
C ARG A 32 -28.85 -31.29 17.90
N ASP A 33 -29.13 -31.94 19.02
CA ASP A 33 -28.66 -33.31 19.27
C ASP A 33 -29.31 -34.30 18.30
N SER A 34 -30.59 -34.12 17.97
CA SER A 34 -31.26 -34.87 16.91
C SER A 34 -30.60 -34.69 15.55
N VAL A 35 -30.29 -33.45 15.15
CA VAL A 35 -29.58 -33.15 13.89
C VAL A 35 -28.20 -33.80 13.84
N LEU A 36 -27.42 -33.68 14.91
CA LEU A 36 -26.07 -34.26 14.97
C LEU A 36 -26.13 -35.80 14.92
N LYS A 37 -27.14 -36.40 15.54
CA LYS A 37 -27.37 -37.85 15.47
C LYS A 37 -27.71 -38.29 14.05
N LYS A 38 -28.67 -37.64 13.37
CA LYS A 38 -29.01 -37.95 11.97
C LYS A 38 -27.80 -37.84 11.06
N ARG A 39 -27.00 -36.76 11.20
CA ARG A 39 -25.74 -36.60 10.45
C ARG A 39 -24.75 -37.73 10.71
N SER A 40 -24.57 -38.13 11.97
CA SER A 40 -23.67 -39.24 12.32
C SER A 40 -24.14 -40.60 11.80
N ALA A 41 -25.46 -40.78 11.61
CA ALA A 41 -26.06 -41.96 11.01
C ALA A 41 -26.05 -41.97 9.48
N GLY A 42 -25.60 -40.88 8.83
CA GLY A 42 -25.60 -40.73 7.38
C GLY A 42 -27.00 -40.51 6.78
N GLU A 43 -27.95 -40.04 7.58
CA GLU A 43 -29.32 -39.76 7.13
C GLU A 43 -29.35 -38.42 6.40
N HIS A 44 -29.62 -38.44 5.08
CA HIS A 44 -29.63 -37.26 4.21
C HIS A 44 -31.03 -37.03 3.60
N ASP A 45 -32.02 -36.80 4.45
CA ASP A 45 -33.43 -36.71 4.08
C ASP A 45 -34.02 -35.30 4.24
N GLU A 46 -35.27 -35.09 3.81
CA GLU A 46 -35.97 -33.80 3.98
C GLU A 46 -36.19 -33.44 5.46
N GLU A 47 -36.31 -34.43 6.35
CA GLU A 47 -36.44 -34.19 7.80
C GLU A 47 -35.17 -33.51 8.35
N ALA A 48 -33.98 -33.87 7.86
CA ALA A 48 -32.73 -33.19 8.21
C ALA A 48 -32.74 -31.71 7.79
N LEU A 49 -33.35 -31.37 6.64
CA LEU A 49 -33.55 -29.97 6.23
C LEU A 49 -34.53 -29.26 7.18
N ASP A 50 -35.64 -29.88 7.56
CA ASP A 50 -36.60 -29.25 8.48
C ASP A 50 -36.00 -28.98 9.86
N LEU A 51 -35.26 -29.94 10.42
CA LEU A 51 -34.62 -29.80 11.72
C LEU A 51 -33.50 -28.74 11.72
N THR A 52 -32.68 -28.70 10.66
CA THR A 52 -31.66 -27.65 10.54
C THR A 52 -32.28 -26.27 10.31
N GLN A 53 -33.40 -26.18 9.58
CA GLN A 53 -34.15 -24.93 9.39
C GLN A 53 -34.65 -24.36 10.72
N GLN A 54 -35.18 -25.19 11.63
CA GLN A 54 -35.63 -24.75 12.95
C GLN A 54 -34.50 -24.08 13.76
N LEU A 55 -33.30 -24.64 13.69
CA LEU A 55 -32.13 -24.11 14.41
C LEU A 55 -31.58 -22.85 13.77
N LEU A 56 -31.34 -22.88 12.45
CA LEU A 56 -30.72 -21.79 11.69
C LEU A 56 -31.64 -20.57 11.54
N SER A 57 -32.97 -20.74 11.60
CA SER A 57 -33.91 -19.62 11.68
C SER A 57 -33.73 -18.78 12.96
N SER A 58 -33.19 -19.37 14.03
CA SER A 58 -32.92 -18.67 15.29
C SER A 58 -31.46 -18.23 15.45
N ASN A 59 -30.55 -19.02 14.89
CA ASN A 59 -29.12 -18.76 14.94
C ASN A 59 -28.45 -19.14 13.60
N PRO A 60 -28.49 -18.24 12.60
CA PRO A 60 -27.88 -18.49 11.29
C PRO A 60 -26.36 -18.64 11.34
N ASP A 61 -25.70 -18.29 12.45
CA ASP A 61 -24.25 -18.39 12.60
C ASP A 61 -23.76 -19.78 13.06
N PHE A 62 -24.67 -20.76 13.19
CA PHE A 62 -24.28 -22.14 13.46
C PHE A 62 -23.76 -22.83 12.18
N ALA A 63 -22.50 -22.55 11.85
CA ALA A 63 -21.84 -22.98 10.60
C ALA A 63 -21.96 -24.48 10.29
N THR A 64 -21.82 -25.36 11.28
CA THR A 64 -21.91 -26.82 11.09
C THR A 64 -23.24 -27.26 10.48
N LEU A 65 -24.34 -26.57 10.79
CA LEU A 65 -25.65 -26.91 10.24
C LEU A 65 -25.73 -26.59 8.75
N TRP A 66 -25.10 -25.49 8.30
CA TRP A 66 -24.99 -25.21 6.86
C TRP A 66 -24.18 -26.28 6.13
N ASN A 67 -23.14 -26.85 6.75
CA ASN A 67 -22.38 -27.95 6.17
C ASN A 67 -23.28 -29.18 5.97
N TYR A 68 -24.07 -29.52 7.00
CA TYR A 68 -24.97 -30.66 6.92
C TYR A 68 -26.10 -30.45 5.90
N ARG A 69 -26.67 -29.25 5.83
CA ARG A 69 -27.64 -28.91 4.77
C ARG A 69 -27.06 -29.12 3.37
N ARG A 70 -25.79 -28.76 3.14
CA ARG A 70 -25.13 -29.03 1.85
C ARG A 70 -24.98 -30.52 1.56
N GLU A 71 -24.65 -31.33 2.56
CA GLU A 71 -24.57 -32.80 2.43
C GLU A 71 -25.94 -33.37 2.02
N VAL A 72 -27.01 -32.92 2.68
CA VAL A 72 -28.39 -33.33 2.38
C VAL A 72 -28.82 -32.89 0.97
N LEU A 73 -28.63 -31.63 0.62
CA LEU A 73 -28.99 -31.08 -0.70
C LEU A 73 -28.25 -31.79 -1.83
N LEU A 74 -26.95 -32.06 -1.65
CA LEU A 74 -26.15 -32.84 -2.60
C LEU A 74 -26.68 -34.26 -2.79
N HIS A 75 -27.16 -34.89 -1.73
CA HIS A 75 -27.78 -36.21 -1.84
C HIS A 75 -29.11 -36.15 -2.57
N LEU A 76 -29.98 -35.20 -2.23
CA LEU A 76 -31.28 -35.03 -2.88
C LEU A 76 -31.14 -34.67 -4.37
N GLU A 77 -30.10 -33.94 -4.75
CA GLU A 77 -29.78 -33.60 -6.15
C GLU A 77 -29.54 -34.85 -7.02
N THR A 78 -29.00 -35.95 -6.46
CA THR A 78 -28.77 -37.19 -7.25
C THR A 78 -30.03 -38.03 -7.42
N LEU A 79 -31.08 -37.74 -6.65
CA LEU A 79 -32.33 -38.51 -6.63
C LEU A 79 -33.47 -37.85 -7.42
N ARG A 80 -33.30 -36.59 -7.81
CA ARG A 80 -34.37 -35.74 -8.35
C ARG A 80 -34.11 -35.35 -9.79
N GLU A 81 -35.19 -35.15 -10.54
CA GLU A 81 -35.11 -34.62 -11.90
C GLU A 81 -34.74 -33.12 -11.88
N LYS A 82 -34.23 -32.60 -13.00
CA LYS A 82 -33.71 -31.23 -13.10
C LYS A 82 -34.70 -30.14 -12.61
N ASP A 83 -35.99 -30.29 -12.91
CA ASP A 83 -37.03 -29.34 -12.49
C ASP A 83 -37.34 -29.42 -10.99
N GLU A 84 -37.18 -30.59 -10.38
CA GLU A 84 -37.33 -30.78 -8.94
C GLU A 84 -36.11 -30.23 -8.18
N VAL A 85 -34.90 -30.39 -8.75
CA VAL A 85 -33.67 -29.78 -8.23
C VAL A 85 -33.75 -28.25 -8.28
N GLN A 86 -34.28 -27.67 -9.36
CA GLN A 86 -34.52 -26.22 -9.46
C GLN A 86 -35.41 -25.74 -8.31
N LYS A 87 -36.58 -26.38 -8.09
CA LYS A 87 -37.51 -26.03 -7.01
C LYS A 87 -36.90 -26.20 -5.61
N LEU A 88 -36.10 -27.25 -5.41
CA LEU A 88 -35.42 -27.51 -4.14
C LEU A 88 -34.49 -26.35 -3.78
N TYR A 89 -33.61 -25.94 -4.71
CA TYR A 89 -32.68 -24.84 -4.48
C TYR A 89 -33.38 -23.47 -4.43
N GLU A 90 -34.46 -23.25 -5.18
CA GLU A 90 -35.28 -22.04 -5.05
C GLU A 90 -35.90 -21.92 -3.65
N SER A 91 -36.44 -23.01 -3.11
CA SER A 91 -36.93 -23.07 -1.71
C SER A 91 -35.82 -22.74 -0.72
N GLU A 92 -34.62 -23.29 -0.94
CA GLU A 92 -33.44 -23.01 -0.10
C GLU A 92 -33.08 -21.52 -0.13
N LEU A 93 -33.15 -20.85 -1.29
CA LEU A 93 -32.88 -19.42 -1.38
C LEU A 93 -33.91 -18.57 -0.61
N HIS A 94 -35.17 -19.00 -0.51
CA HIS A 94 -36.19 -18.32 0.31
C HIS A 94 -35.88 -18.48 1.80
N PHE A 95 -35.47 -19.69 2.22
CA PHE A 95 -35.05 -19.95 3.59
C PHE A 95 -33.83 -19.10 3.99
N ILE A 96 -32.81 -19.04 3.14
CA ILE A 96 -31.61 -18.23 3.39
C ILE A 96 -31.97 -16.74 3.49
N GLU A 97 -32.90 -16.23 2.67
CA GLU A 97 -33.37 -14.85 2.77
C GLU A 97 -34.06 -14.56 4.12
N ALA A 98 -34.81 -15.53 4.68
CA ALA A 98 -35.34 -15.42 6.03
C ALA A 98 -34.23 -15.38 7.10
N CYS A 99 -33.19 -16.21 6.96
CA CYS A 99 -32.03 -16.18 7.86
C CYS A 99 -31.24 -14.86 7.77
N LEU A 100 -31.09 -14.27 6.58
CA LEU A 100 -30.44 -12.98 6.39
C LEU A 100 -31.21 -11.83 7.04
N LYS A 101 -32.54 -11.92 7.18
CA LYS A 101 -33.33 -10.95 7.97
C LYS A 101 -33.03 -11.04 9.47
N VAL A 102 -32.64 -12.22 9.97
CA VAL A 102 -32.26 -12.42 11.38
C VAL A 102 -30.85 -11.89 11.65
N ASN A 103 -29.90 -12.22 10.77
CA ASN A 103 -28.56 -11.65 10.82
C ASN A 103 -28.04 -11.35 9.41
N PRO A 104 -28.14 -10.08 8.94
CA PRO A 104 -27.66 -9.70 7.60
C PRO A 104 -26.13 -9.72 7.48
N LYS A 105 -25.42 -9.97 8.59
CA LYS A 105 -23.95 -10.06 8.70
C LYS A 105 -23.47 -11.50 8.96
N SER A 106 -24.31 -12.49 8.67
CA SER A 106 -23.95 -13.91 8.83
C SER A 106 -23.10 -14.41 7.67
N TYR A 107 -21.83 -14.70 7.93
CA TYR A 107 -20.92 -15.30 6.93
C TYR A 107 -21.46 -16.62 6.39
N GLY A 108 -22.01 -17.48 7.26
CA GLY A 108 -22.56 -18.78 6.89
C GLY A 108 -23.71 -18.66 5.88
N CYS A 109 -24.62 -17.71 6.09
CA CYS A 109 -25.73 -17.45 5.18
C CYS A 109 -25.26 -17.01 3.80
N TRP A 110 -24.42 -15.97 3.73
CA TRP A 110 -23.94 -15.42 2.46
C TRP A 110 -23.13 -16.45 1.67
N HIS A 111 -22.25 -17.20 2.35
CA HIS A 111 -21.48 -18.26 1.71
C HIS A 111 -22.40 -19.39 1.21
N HIS A 112 -23.36 -19.83 2.02
CA HIS A 112 -24.29 -20.87 1.59
C HIS A 112 -25.18 -20.42 0.43
N ARG A 113 -25.61 -19.15 0.40
CA ARG A 113 -26.36 -18.58 -0.72
C ARG A 113 -25.57 -18.61 -2.02
N SER A 114 -24.31 -18.19 -1.98
CA SER A 114 -23.41 -18.28 -3.13
C SER A 114 -23.28 -19.72 -3.61
N TRP A 115 -23.08 -20.67 -2.69
CA TRP A 115 -23.01 -22.09 -3.00
C TRP A 115 -24.32 -22.66 -3.61
N VAL A 116 -25.49 -22.19 -3.18
CA VAL A 116 -26.77 -22.60 -3.78
C VAL A 116 -26.86 -22.09 -5.22
N ASN A 117 -26.53 -20.82 -5.46
CA ASN A 117 -26.62 -20.23 -6.79
C ASN A 117 -25.68 -20.88 -7.81
N THR A 118 -24.50 -21.37 -7.40
CA THR A 118 -23.61 -22.11 -8.31
C THR A 118 -24.12 -23.50 -8.69
N ARG A 119 -25.14 -24.02 -8.00
CA ARG A 119 -25.75 -25.33 -8.25
C ARG A 119 -27.14 -25.29 -8.86
N LEU A 120 -27.76 -24.11 -8.90
CA LEU A 120 -29.04 -23.93 -9.58
C LEU A 120 -28.90 -24.25 -11.08
N PRO A 121 -29.74 -25.14 -11.64
CA PRO A 121 -29.73 -25.40 -13.07
C PRO A 121 -30.00 -24.16 -13.94
N GLN A 122 -30.84 -23.24 -13.44
CA GLN A 122 -31.12 -21.94 -14.06
C GLN A 122 -31.14 -20.85 -12.97
N PRO A 123 -29.98 -20.22 -12.66
CA PRO A 123 -29.91 -19.14 -11.67
C PRO A 123 -30.63 -17.87 -12.16
N ASP A 124 -31.46 -17.27 -11.30
CA ASP A 124 -32.09 -15.96 -11.57
C ASP A 124 -31.25 -14.83 -10.98
N TRP A 125 -30.30 -14.34 -11.78
CA TRP A 125 -29.42 -13.25 -11.37
C TRP A 125 -30.14 -11.91 -11.19
N THR A 126 -31.29 -11.70 -11.84
CA THR A 126 -32.09 -10.49 -11.66
C THR A 126 -32.68 -10.45 -10.26
N ARG A 127 -33.19 -11.59 -9.76
CA ARG A 127 -33.65 -11.73 -8.38
C ARG A 127 -32.52 -11.50 -7.37
N GLU A 128 -31.32 -11.99 -7.65
CA GLU A 128 -30.17 -11.83 -6.76
C GLU A 128 -29.65 -10.37 -6.70
N LEU A 129 -29.61 -9.66 -7.83
CA LEU A 129 -29.34 -8.22 -7.84
C LEU A 129 -30.43 -7.44 -7.09
N GLY A 130 -31.70 -7.80 -7.29
CA GLY A 130 -32.81 -7.20 -6.56
C GLY A 130 -32.76 -7.46 -5.05
N LEU A 131 -32.25 -8.61 -4.60
CA LEU A 131 -31.97 -8.85 -3.18
C LEU A 131 -30.86 -7.91 -2.68
N CYS A 132 -29.77 -7.76 -3.44
CA CYS A 132 -28.69 -6.85 -3.09
C CYS A 132 -29.19 -5.42 -2.90
N ASP A 133 -30.02 -4.93 -3.83
CA ASP A 133 -30.62 -3.59 -3.76
C ASP A 133 -31.45 -3.42 -2.47
N ARG A 134 -32.28 -4.41 -2.12
CA ARG A 134 -33.05 -4.38 -0.85
C ARG A 134 -32.15 -4.38 0.37
N CYS A 135 -31.15 -5.25 0.41
CA CYS A 135 -30.22 -5.35 1.54
C CYS A 135 -29.41 -4.06 1.72
N LEU A 136 -28.92 -3.46 0.65
CA LEU A 136 -28.18 -2.20 0.68
C LEU A 136 -29.07 -0.99 0.98
N SER A 137 -30.36 -1.03 0.67
CA SER A 137 -31.30 0.01 1.11
C SER A 137 -31.54 0.00 2.63
N LEU A 138 -31.31 -1.13 3.30
CA LEU A 138 -31.45 -1.29 4.75
C LEU A 138 -30.16 -0.99 5.52
N ASP A 139 -29.02 -1.45 4.99
CA ASP A 139 -27.68 -1.16 5.51
C ASP A 139 -26.73 -1.00 4.32
N GLU A 140 -26.59 0.24 3.86
CA GLU A 140 -25.77 0.62 2.71
C GLU A 140 -24.27 0.32 2.93
N ARG A 141 -23.87 0.10 4.19
CA ARG A 141 -22.51 -0.20 4.63
C ARG A 141 -22.28 -1.70 4.86
N ASN A 142 -23.27 -2.55 4.57
CA ASN A 142 -23.14 -4.00 4.72
C ASN A 142 -22.17 -4.58 3.68
N PHE A 143 -20.90 -4.70 4.06
CA PHE A 143 -19.86 -5.20 3.17
C PHE A 143 -20.14 -6.64 2.68
N HIS A 144 -20.83 -7.48 3.45
CA HIS A 144 -21.20 -8.83 2.99
C HIS A 144 -22.13 -8.78 1.77
N CYS A 145 -23.07 -7.84 1.78
CA CYS A 145 -23.97 -7.65 0.65
C CYS A 145 -23.22 -7.06 -0.56
N TRP A 146 -22.26 -6.16 -0.34
CA TRP A 146 -21.38 -5.64 -1.40
C TRP A 146 -20.52 -6.74 -2.02
N ASP A 147 -19.91 -7.60 -1.20
CA ASP A 147 -19.12 -8.75 -1.65
C ASP A 147 -19.99 -9.72 -2.47
N TYR A 148 -21.19 -10.00 -1.97
CA TYR A 148 -22.15 -10.85 -2.66
C TYR A 148 -22.61 -10.25 -3.99
N ARG A 149 -22.89 -8.93 -4.03
CA ARG A 149 -23.24 -8.23 -5.27
C ARG A 149 -22.13 -8.37 -6.31
N ARG A 150 -20.86 -8.17 -5.92
CA ARG A 150 -19.72 -8.33 -6.84
C ARG A 150 -19.62 -9.74 -7.41
N LEU A 151 -19.92 -10.77 -6.61
CA LEU A 151 -20.04 -12.14 -7.09
C LEU A 151 -21.18 -12.27 -8.11
N VAL A 152 -22.38 -11.78 -7.79
CA VAL A 152 -23.54 -11.83 -8.70
C VAL A 152 -23.26 -11.10 -10.02
N VAL A 153 -22.64 -9.92 -9.98
CA VAL A 153 -22.24 -9.15 -11.16
C VAL A 153 -21.29 -9.95 -12.05
N LYS A 154 -20.28 -10.59 -11.45
CA LYS A 154 -19.34 -11.45 -12.17
C LYS A 154 -20.02 -12.61 -12.88
N GLU A 155 -20.96 -13.30 -12.22
CA GLU A 155 -21.66 -14.46 -12.78
C GLU A 155 -22.75 -14.08 -13.78
N SER A 156 -23.37 -12.92 -13.63
CA SER A 156 -24.46 -12.44 -14.49
C SER A 156 -24.01 -11.73 -15.76
N GLY A 157 -22.75 -11.29 -15.83
CA GLY A 157 -22.21 -10.55 -16.97
C GLY A 157 -22.69 -9.09 -17.03
N VAL A 158 -23.18 -8.53 -15.93
CA VAL A 158 -23.49 -7.09 -15.83
C VAL A 158 -22.24 -6.27 -16.12
N SER A 159 -22.39 -5.27 -16.98
CA SER A 159 -21.28 -4.43 -17.43
C SER A 159 -20.76 -3.51 -16.31
N VAL A 160 -19.49 -3.10 -16.43
CA VAL A 160 -18.87 -2.15 -15.50
C VAL A 160 -19.63 -0.82 -15.49
N GLU A 161 -20.10 -0.38 -16.66
CA GLU A 161 -20.87 0.84 -16.84
C GLU A 161 -22.20 0.80 -16.08
N GLN A 162 -22.90 -0.34 -16.08
CA GLN A 162 -24.14 -0.50 -15.30
C GLN A 162 -23.89 -0.45 -13.79
N GLU A 163 -22.77 -1.01 -13.32
CA GLU A 163 -22.41 -0.95 -11.89
C GLU A 163 -21.92 0.45 -11.47
N LEU A 164 -21.28 1.20 -12.37
CA LEU A 164 -20.99 2.62 -12.14
C LEU A 164 -22.28 3.44 -12.02
N GLN A 165 -23.27 3.22 -12.89
CA GLN A 165 -24.60 3.85 -12.78
C GLN A 165 -25.33 3.45 -11.48
N PHE A 166 -25.14 2.22 -11.01
CA PHE A 166 -25.63 1.80 -9.71
C PHE A 166 -24.98 2.60 -8.57
N THR A 167 -23.66 2.79 -8.60
CA THR A 167 -22.97 3.63 -7.61
C THR A 167 -23.36 5.11 -7.71
N ASP A 168 -23.63 5.64 -8.91
CA ASP A 168 -24.12 7.02 -9.09
C ASP A 168 -25.46 7.23 -8.39
N ARG A 169 -26.39 6.27 -8.50
CA ARG A 169 -27.67 6.32 -7.79
C ARG A 169 -27.48 6.30 -6.27
N LEU A 170 -26.58 5.47 -5.77
CA LEU A 170 -26.32 5.37 -4.33
C LEU A 170 -25.68 6.66 -3.78
N ILE A 171 -24.65 7.19 -4.45
CA ILE A 171 -23.99 8.45 -4.07
C ILE A 171 -24.97 9.62 -4.17
N GLY A 172 -25.78 9.68 -5.23
CA GLY A 172 -26.82 10.70 -5.39
C GLY A 172 -27.89 10.65 -4.29
N SER A 173 -28.16 9.47 -3.73
CA SER A 173 -29.07 9.32 -2.58
C SER A 173 -28.41 9.62 -1.23
N ASN A 174 -27.13 9.26 -1.08
CA ASN A 174 -26.33 9.47 0.11
C ASN A 174 -24.84 9.50 -0.23
N PHE A 175 -24.28 10.70 -0.31
CA PHE A 175 -22.88 10.89 -0.68
C PHE A 175 -21.90 10.43 0.42
N SER A 176 -22.36 10.19 1.66
CA SER A 176 -21.54 9.62 2.75
C SER A 176 -21.25 8.12 2.60
N ASN A 177 -21.73 7.49 1.54
CA ASN A 177 -21.61 6.06 1.32
C ASN A 177 -20.19 5.65 0.89
N TYR A 178 -19.33 5.44 1.89
CA TYR A 178 -17.95 4.96 1.72
C TYR A 178 -17.84 3.68 0.88
N SER A 179 -18.84 2.79 0.95
CA SER A 179 -18.82 1.53 0.22
C SER A 179 -19.00 1.76 -1.28
N SER A 180 -19.88 2.69 -1.67
CA SER A 180 -20.07 3.09 -3.07
C SER A 180 -18.79 3.72 -3.65
N TRP A 181 -18.18 4.66 -2.94
CA TRP A 181 -16.90 5.27 -3.35
C TRP A 181 -15.78 4.23 -3.50
N HIS A 182 -15.65 3.32 -2.53
CA HIS A 182 -14.70 2.22 -2.62
C HIS A 182 -14.98 1.34 -3.84
N TYR A 183 -16.24 1.00 -4.11
CA TYR A 183 -16.57 0.17 -5.26
C TYR A 183 -16.23 0.88 -6.58
N ARG A 184 -16.50 2.18 -6.71
CA ARG A 184 -16.02 3.00 -7.84
C ARG A 184 -14.52 2.90 -8.01
N SER A 185 -13.72 2.97 -6.93
CA SER A 185 -12.25 2.84 -7.03
C SER A 185 -11.78 1.49 -7.59
N THR A 186 -12.63 0.45 -7.50
CA THR A 186 -12.34 -0.86 -8.09
C THR A 186 -12.90 -1.02 -9.51
N LEU A 187 -13.98 -0.32 -9.86
CA LEU A 187 -14.63 -0.39 -11.16
C LEU A 187 -13.91 0.47 -12.21
N LEU A 188 -13.50 1.69 -11.86
CA LEU A 188 -12.91 2.65 -12.80
C LEU A 188 -11.65 2.12 -13.51
N PRO A 189 -10.70 1.43 -12.84
CA PRO A 189 -9.54 0.85 -13.53
C PRO A 189 -9.90 -0.28 -14.51
N GLN A 190 -11.11 -0.85 -14.42
CA GLN A 190 -11.56 -1.92 -15.34
C GLN A 190 -12.13 -1.36 -16.66
N LEU A 191 -12.44 -0.06 -16.73
CA LEU A 191 -12.82 0.59 -17.97
C LEU A 191 -11.60 0.62 -18.89
N ARG A 192 -11.64 -0.19 -19.96
CA ARG A 192 -10.57 -0.15 -20.97
C ARG A 192 -10.62 1.20 -21.68
N PRO A 193 -9.48 1.85 -21.93
CA PRO A 193 -9.42 2.91 -22.93
C PRO A 193 -9.93 2.32 -24.24
N GLN A 194 -10.90 2.97 -24.89
CA GLN A 194 -11.24 2.58 -26.25
C GLN A 194 -9.98 2.74 -27.11
N PRO A 195 -9.63 1.75 -27.96
CA PRO A 195 -8.54 1.95 -28.90
C PRO A 195 -8.89 3.15 -29.80
N VAL A 196 -8.07 4.21 -29.73
CA VAL A 196 -8.18 5.32 -30.65
C VAL A 196 -7.87 4.78 -32.04
N LEU A 197 -8.91 4.64 -32.87
CA LEU A 197 -8.77 4.39 -34.29
C LEU A 197 -8.30 5.70 -34.93
N ASP A 198 -7.00 5.98 -34.85
CA ASP A 198 -6.41 7.03 -35.68
C ASP A 198 -6.43 6.56 -37.14
N SER A 199 -7.45 7.03 -37.85
CA SER A 199 -7.48 7.01 -39.30
C SER A 199 -6.39 7.92 -39.86
N ALA A 200 -5.57 7.38 -40.78
CA ALA A 200 -4.57 8.07 -41.61
C ALA A 200 -3.17 8.29 -40.98
N HIS A 201 -2.32 7.27 -41.03
CA HIS A 201 -1.14 7.22 -41.92
C HIS A 201 -0.38 5.91 -41.70
N ASN A 202 -0.07 5.22 -42.81
CA ASN A 202 0.82 4.05 -42.81
C ASN A 202 2.22 4.45 -42.35
N THR A 203 2.53 4.21 -41.08
CA THR A 203 3.91 4.03 -40.59
C THR A 203 3.92 2.86 -39.62
N SER A 204 4.78 1.88 -39.91
CA SER A 204 4.96 0.66 -39.15
C SER A 204 5.03 0.92 -37.63
N PRO A 205 4.35 0.12 -36.78
CA PRO A 205 4.46 0.27 -35.34
C PRO A 205 5.88 -0.09 -34.91
N SER A 206 6.58 0.85 -34.29
CA SER A 206 7.79 0.59 -33.53
C SER A 206 7.48 -0.38 -32.39
N PRO A 207 8.19 -1.51 -32.25
CA PRO A 207 7.93 -2.48 -31.19
C PRO A 207 8.62 -2.02 -29.90
N SER A 208 8.00 -1.14 -29.13
CA SER A 208 8.48 -0.80 -27.78
C SER A 208 7.41 -0.39 -26.76
N ALA A 209 6.13 -0.29 -27.15
CA ALA A 209 5.05 -0.10 -26.18
C ALA A 209 4.52 -1.47 -25.73
N SER A 210 4.93 -1.92 -24.55
CA SER A 210 4.33 -3.06 -23.85
C SER A 210 2.81 -2.79 -23.71
N PRO A 211 1.92 -3.63 -24.27
CA PRO A 211 0.47 -3.39 -24.26
C PRO A 211 -0.19 -3.48 -22.87
N GLN A 212 0.59 -3.69 -21.81
CA GLN A 212 0.11 -3.88 -20.45
C GLN A 212 0.24 -2.62 -19.57
N SER A 213 0.91 -1.56 -20.05
CA SER A 213 1.38 -0.46 -19.19
C SER A 213 0.33 0.50 -18.65
N HIS A 214 -0.92 0.40 -19.12
CA HIS A 214 -2.01 1.29 -18.72
C HIS A 214 -3.13 0.59 -17.93
N SER A 215 -3.00 -0.70 -17.62
CA SER A 215 -4.14 -1.51 -17.11
C SER A 215 -4.70 -1.09 -15.76
N HIS A 216 -4.01 -0.22 -15.01
CA HIS A 216 -4.45 0.24 -13.68
C HIS A 216 -4.65 1.75 -13.56
N ARG A 217 -4.43 2.53 -14.63
CA ARG A 217 -4.69 3.98 -14.63
C ARG A 217 -6.15 4.22 -15.06
N VAL A 218 -6.89 4.98 -14.27
CA VAL A 218 -8.17 5.56 -14.71
C VAL A 218 -7.86 6.51 -15.86
N CYS A 219 -8.57 6.40 -16.99
CA CYS A 219 -8.36 7.30 -18.12
C CYS A 219 -8.66 8.75 -17.70
N GLU A 220 -7.93 9.71 -18.28
CA GLU A 220 -8.00 11.10 -17.83
C GLU A 220 -9.42 11.68 -17.95
N GLU A 221 -10.13 11.39 -19.04
CA GLU A 221 -11.51 11.85 -19.24
C GLU A 221 -12.44 11.40 -18.09
N GLN A 222 -12.33 10.15 -17.65
CA GLN A 222 -13.11 9.65 -16.53
C GLN A 222 -12.63 10.25 -15.20
N LEU A 223 -11.32 10.43 -15.04
CA LEU A 223 -10.74 11.03 -13.84
C LEU A 223 -11.26 12.46 -13.61
N LEU A 224 -11.37 13.27 -14.67
CA LEU A 224 -11.92 14.63 -14.58
C LEU A 224 -13.38 14.63 -14.14
N LYS A 225 -14.20 13.68 -14.63
CA LYS A 225 -15.60 13.48 -14.19
C LYS A 225 -15.68 13.07 -12.71
N GLU A 226 -14.76 12.22 -12.25
CA GLU A 226 -14.72 11.83 -10.83
C GLU A 226 -14.30 12.98 -9.91
N TYR A 227 -13.40 13.87 -10.35
CA TYR A 227 -13.06 15.06 -9.57
C TYR A 227 -14.29 15.94 -9.31
N GLU A 228 -15.09 16.21 -10.36
CA GLU A 228 -16.32 16.98 -10.22
C GLU A 228 -17.35 16.28 -9.32
N LEU A 229 -17.51 14.96 -9.47
CA LEU A 229 -18.43 14.17 -8.65
C LEU A 229 -18.05 14.23 -7.15
N ALA A 230 -16.77 14.05 -6.84
CA ALA A 230 -16.28 14.13 -5.48
C ALA A 230 -16.36 15.56 -4.92
N HIS A 231 -16.00 16.57 -5.72
CA HIS A 231 -16.13 17.99 -5.38
C HIS A 231 -17.55 18.31 -4.90
N ASN A 232 -18.56 17.97 -5.70
CA ASN A 232 -19.95 18.24 -5.36
C ASN A 232 -20.35 17.58 -4.02
N ALA A 233 -19.85 16.38 -3.73
CA ALA A 233 -20.14 15.69 -2.48
C ALA A 233 -19.54 16.41 -1.26
N PHE A 234 -18.24 16.71 -1.26
CA PHE A 234 -17.61 17.33 -0.09
C PHE A 234 -17.86 18.84 0.04
N PHE A 235 -18.31 19.53 -1.01
CA PHE A 235 -18.83 20.90 -0.88
C PHE A 235 -20.29 20.93 -0.40
N THR A 236 -21.05 19.85 -0.59
CA THR A 236 -22.42 19.72 -0.05
C THR A 236 -22.39 19.46 1.46
N ASP A 237 -21.48 18.60 1.94
CA ASP A 237 -21.19 18.43 3.36
C ASP A 237 -19.67 18.34 3.59
N PRO A 238 -19.02 19.46 3.93
CA PRO A 238 -17.59 19.52 4.22
C PRO A 238 -17.11 18.58 5.32
N ASN A 239 -18.01 18.11 6.19
CA ASN A 239 -17.65 17.19 7.27
C ASN A 239 -17.69 15.71 6.85
N ASP A 240 -18.29 15.38 5.70
CA ASP A 240 -18.32 14.02 5.20
C ASP A 240 -16.94 13.57 4.73
N GLN A 241 -16.33 12.67 5.50
CA GLN A 241 -14.99 12.20 5.20
C GLN A 241 -14.90 11.32 3.93
N SER A 242 -16.00 10.69 3.49
CA SER A 242 -15.93 9.64 2.48
C SER A 242 -15.51 10.18 1.11
N ALA A 243 -16.08 11.33 0.72
CA ALA A 243 -15.72 12.04 -0.49
C ALA A 243 -14.26 12.55 -0.45
N TRP A 244 -13.77 13.06 0.69
CA TRP A 244 -12.39 13.49 0.85
C TRP A 244 -11.37 12.35 0.71
N PHE A 245 -11.64 11.19 1.30
CA PHE A 245 -10.77 10.01 1.16
C PHE A 245 -10.77 9.48 -0.28
N TYR A 246 -11.92 9.50 -0.95
CA TYR A 246 -12.01 9.15 -2.37
C TYR A 246 -11.26 10.15 -3.24
N TYR A 247 -11.40 11.46 -3.00
CA TYR A 247 -10.67 12.51 -3.71
C TYR A 247 -9.15 12.35 -3.54
N ARG A 248 -8.69 12.03 -2.33
CA ARG A 248 -7.28 11.67 -2.09
C ARG A 248 -6.81 10.48 -2.93
N TRP A 249 -7.67 9.48 -3.16
CA TRP A 249 -7.36 8.36 -4.05
C TRP A 249 -7.29 8.80 -5.52
N LEU A 250 -8.19 9.69 -5.97
CA LEU A 250 -8.15 10.29 -7.32
C LEU A 250 -6.89 11.13 -7.57
N LEU A 251 -6.37 11.81 -6.55
CA LEU A 251 -5.06 12.49 -6.60
C LEU A 251 -3.88 11.52 -6.53
N GLY A 252 -4.14 10.25 -6.18
CA GLY A 252 -3.14 9.21 -6.05
C GLY A 252 -2.51 8.84 -7.39
N ARG A 253 -1.41 8.09 -7.29
CA ARG A 253 -0.71 7.53 -8.45
C ARG A 253 -1.18 6.10 -8.67
N ALA A 254 -1.25 5.67 -9.93
CA ALA A 254 -1.42 4.27 -10.25
C ALA A 254 -0.22 3.45 -9.75
N GLU A 255 -0.43 2.14 -9.65
CA GLU A 255 0.64 1.23 -9.30
C GLU A 255 1.80 1.35 -10.31
N ARG A 256 3.01 1.63 -9.82
CA ARG A 256 4.20 1.76 -10.66
C ARG A 256 4.58 0.41 -11.25
N GLU A 257 5.08 0.43 -12.48
CA GLU A 257 5.68 -0.75 -13.10
C GLU A 257 6.94 -1.17 -12.36
N GLU A 258 7.18 -2.48 -12.38
CA GLU A 258 8.39 -3.09 -11.86
C GLU A 258 9.50 -2.99 -12.91
N MET A 259 10.52 -2.18 -12.62
CA MET A 259 11.62 -1.92 -13.53
C MET A 259 12.94 -1.78 -12.75
N ILE A 260 14.05 -1.97 -13.46
CA ILE A 260 15.37 -1.57 -12.96
C ILE A 260 15.44 -0.06 -13.12
N SER A 261 15.59 0.67 -12.01
CA SER A 261 15.61 2.14 -11.99
C SER A 261 17.02 2.72 -11.95
N CYS A 262 18.01 1.97 -11.47
CA CYS A 262 19.40 2.39 -11.45
C CYS A 262 20.34 1.19 -11.57
N VAL A 263 21.45 1.36 -12.30
CA VAL A 263 22.63 0.50 -12.25
C VAL A 263 23.82 1.38 -11.94
N TYR A 264 24.58 1.05 -10.91
CA TYR A 264 25.79 1.74 -10.48
C TYR A 264 26.95 0.74 -10.43
N VAL A 265 28.10 1.11 -10.98
CA VAL A 265 29.31 0.31 -10.95
C VAL A 265 30.46 1.10 -10.32
N SER A 266 31.17 0.48 -9.38
CA SER A 266 32.37 1.03 -8.74
C SER A 266 33.57 0.18 -9.13
N ARG A 267 34.59 0.82 -9.72
CA ARG A 267 35.85 0.19 -10.11
C ARG A 267 36.66 -0.25 -8.90
N GLU A 268 36.77 0.62 -7.90
CA GLU A 268 37.61 0.38 -6.71
C GLU A 268 37.17 -0.84 -5.91
N GLY A 269 35.86 -1.06 -5.78
CA GLY A 269 35.30 -2.20 -5.06
C GLY A 269 34.93 -3.38 -5.95
N GLU A 270 35.18 -3.26 -7.26
CA GLU A 270 34.68 -4.17 -8.29
C GLU A 270 33.24 -4.61 -8.05
N ARG A 271 32.36 -3.64 -7.80
CA ARG A 271 31.00 -3.87 -7.30
C ARG A 271 29.96 -3.27 -8.22
N VAL A 272 28.88 -4.00 -8.43
CA VAL A 272 27.68 -3.52 -9.11
C VAL A 272 26.53 -3.42 -8.11
N SER A 273 25.82 -2.30 -8.14
CA SER A 273 24.60 -2.06 -7.36
C SER A 273 23.44 -1.80 -8.32
N VAL A 274 22.31 -2.44 -8.08
CA VAL A 274 21.11 -2.36 -8.92
C VAL A 274 19.96 -1.89 -8.04
N ALA A 275 19.29 -0.81 -8.44
CA ALA A 275 18.06 -0.34 -7.84
C ALA A 275 16.84 -0.71 -8.69
N PHE A 276 15.74 -1.01 -8.01
CA PHE A 276 14.45 -1.36 -8.60
C PHE A 276 13.39 -0.35 -8.17
N SER A 277 12.36 -0.15 -9.00
CA SER A 277 11.24 0.73 -8.69
C SER A 277 10.40 0.28 -7.48
N LYS A 278 10.44 -1.02 -7.15
CA LYS A 278 9.81 -1.63 -5.97
C LYS A 278 10.78 -2.62 -5.28
N PRO A 279 10.60 -2.91 -3.98
CA PRO A 279 11.37 -3.95 -3.32
C PRO A 279 11.17 -5.33 -3.96
N VAL A 280 12.26 -5.97 -4.37
CA VAL A 280 12.27 -7.34 -4.95
C VAL A 280 13.16 -8.28 -4.13
N HIS A 281 13.00 -9.58 -4.31
CA HIS A 281 13.93 -10.58 -3.80
C HIS A 281 14.80 -11.10 -4.94
N ALA A 282 16.08 -10.70 -5.02
CA ALA A 282 16.90 -11.02 -6.20
C ALA A 282 17.10 -12.52 -6.42
N GLY A 283 17.11 -13.33 -5.36
CA GLY A 283 17.21 -14.79 -5.49
C GLY A 283 15.96 -15.47 -6.07
N SER A 284 14.86 -14.74 -6.21
CA SER A 284 13.61 -15.23 -6.82
C SER A 284 13.22 -14.49 -8.09
N VAL A 285 13.97 -13.44 -8.47
CA VAL A 285 13.79 -12.75 -9.75
C VAL A 285 14.97 -13.12 -10.64
N GLY A 286 14.76 -13.45 -11.90
CA GLY A 286 15.83 -13.84 -12.81
C GLY A 286 16.75 -12.65 -13.17
N LEU A 287 17.66 -12.28 -12.28
CA LEU A 287 18.61 -11.18 -12.49
C LEU A 287 19.94 -11.71 -13.05
N MET A 288 20.26 -11.31 -14.28
CA MET A 288 21.49 -11.70 -14.97
C MET A 288 22.35 -10.47 -15.26
N LEU A 289 23.62 -10.53 -14.89
CA LEU A 289 24.63 -9.55 -15.28
C LEU A 289 25.38 -10.06 -16.51
N VAL A 290 25.50 -9.22 -17.54
CA VAL A 290 26.37 -9.41 -18.70
C VAL A 290 27.42 -8.31 -18.66
N LEU A 291 28.70 -8.69 -18.69
CA LEU A 291 29.84 -7.78 -18.75
C LEU A 291 30.59 -8.03 -20.05
N ASP A 292 30.76 -7.00 -20.88
CA ASP A 292 31.44 -7.05 -22.18
C ASP A 292 30.92 -8.17 -23.09
N GLY A 293 29.58 -8.34 -23.10
CA GLY A 293 28.88 -9.36 -23.88
C GLY A 293 28.98 -10.78 -23.30
N GLN A 294 29.63 -10.98 -22.16
CA GLN A 294 29.76 -12.27 -21.49
C GLN A 294 28.95 -12.32 -20.18
N PRO A 295 28.04 -13.30 -20.02
CA PRO A 295 27.31 -13.49 -18.76
C PRO A 295 28.26 -13.74 -17.58
N GLN A 296 28.01 -13.07 -16.47
CA GLN A 296 28.81 -13.20 -15.25
C GLN A 296 28.08 -14.06 -14.22
N GLN A 297 28.80 -15.02 -13.63
CA GLN A 297 28.30 -15.80 -12.50
C GLN A 297 28.56 -15.04 -11.21
N VAL A 298 27.56 -14.30 -10.75
CA VAL A 298 27.65 -13.46 -9.54
C VAL A 298 26.62 -13.87 -8.50
N GLN A 299 26.94 -13.64 -7.22
CA GLN A 299 26.01 -13.81 -6.13
C GLN A 299 25.40 -12.47 -5.74
N TRP A 300 24.09 -12.33 -5.99
CA TRP A 300 23.32 -11.17 -5.55
C TRP A 300 23.04 -11.22 -4.05
N ARG A 301 23.26 -10.10 -3.36
CA ARG A 301 22.93 -9.91 -1.94
C ARG A 301 22.23 -8.59 -1.70
N ASN A 302 21.45 -8.51 -0.62
CA ASN A 302 20.86 -7.26 -0.18
C ASN A 302 21.92 -6.35 0.48
N ALA A 303 21.60 -5.06 0.60
CA ALA A 303 22.46 -4.09 1.28
C ALA A 303 22.44 -4.25 2.80
N HIS A 304 21.44 -4.92 3.39
CA HIS A 304 21.37 -5.23 4.81
C HIS A 304 20.65 -6.56 5.05
N PRO A 305 21.12 -7.43 5.96
CA PRO A 305 20.54 -8.77 6.17
C PRO A 305 19.03 -8.80 6.48
N ARG A 306 18.49 -7.75 7.11
CA ARG A 306 17.05 -7.64 7.40
C ARG A 306 16.19 -7.29 6.17
N LEU A 307 16.79 -6.75 5.11
CA LEU A 307 16.09 -6.36 3.88
C LEU A 307 15.97 -7.55 2.91
N ARG A 308 15.17 -8.56 3.28
CA ARG A 308 14.95 -9.76 2.43
C ARG A 308 14.34 -9.40 1.07
N HIS A 309 13.38 -8.50 1.06
CA HIS A 309 12.94 -7.79 -0.14
C HIS A 309 13.52 -6.40 -0.07
N SER A 310 14.30 -6.02 -1.08
CA SER A 310 15.05 -4.77 -1.10
C SER A 310 14.89 -4.11 -2.46
N PRO A 311 14.74 -2.78 -2.53
CA PRO A 311 14.81 -2.07 -3.79
C PRO A 311 16.26 -1.94 -4.27
N VAL A 312 17.28 -2.21 -3.45
CA VAL A 312 18.69 -2.22 -3.87
C VAL A 312 19.36 -3.56 -3.62
N TRP A 313 20.03 -4.10 -4.63
CA TRP A 313 20.79 -5.35 -4.60
C TRP A 313 22.21 -5.13 -5.12
N LEU A 314 23.15 -5.90 -4.57
CA LEU A 314 24.58 -5.74 -4.79
C LEU A 314 25.18 -7.06 -5.25
N CYS A 315 26.20 -7.01 -6.09
CA CYS A 315 27.11 -8.14 -6.33
C CYS A 315 28.54 -7.63 -6.49
N ASP A 316 29.51 -8.45 -6.08
CA ASP A 316 30.92 -8.19 -6.40
C ASP A 316 31.27 -8.95 -7.69
N LEU A 317 32.13 -8.36 -8.50
CA LEU A 317 32.70 -8.93 -9.70
C LEU A 317 33.99 -9.68 -9.34
N PRO A 318 34.39 -10.68 -10.13
CA PRO A 318 35.70 -11.30 -10.00
C PRO A 318 36.83 -10.26 -10.09
N ALA A 319 37.92 -10.51 -9.39
CA ALA A 319 39.03 -9.56 -9.35
C ALA A 319 39.61 -9.26 -10.74
N GLY A 320 39.77 -7.99 -11.08
CA GLY A 320 40.27 -7.51 -12.37
C GLY A 320 39.24 -7.50 -13.52
N SER A 321 37.96 -7.79 -13.24
CA SER A 321 36.90 -7.82 -14.27
C SER A 321 36.70 -6.47 -14.95
N ILE A 322 36.86 -5.39 -14.19
CA ILE A 322 36.73 -4.01 -14.69
C ILE A 322 38.04 -3.26 -14.50
N SER A 323 39.11 -3.78 -15.11
CA SER A 323 40.43 -3.14 -15.09
C SER A 323 40.44 -1.81 -15.85
N ASP A 324 41.32 -0.88 -15.49
CA ASP A 324 41.43 0.41 -16.20
C ASP A 324 42.26 0.33 -17.50
N THR A 325 42.47 -0.89 -18.03
CA THR A 325 43.29 -1.12 -19.22
C THR A 325 42.49 -1.16 -20.52
N SER A 326 41.17 -1.36 -20.42
CA SER A 326 40.26 -1.36 -21.56
C SER A 326 39.61 0.01 -21.72
N ASN A 327 39.29 0.39 -22.97
CA ASN A 327 38.67 1.68 -23.30
C ASN A 327 37.34 1.92 -22.55
N GLU A 328 36.55 0.85 -22.42
CA GLU A 328 35.30 0.83 -21.69
C GLU A 328 34.98 -0.60 -21.26
N HIS A 329 34.12 -0.72 -20.25
CA HIS A 329 33.43 -1.94 -19.88
C HIS A 329 31.93 -1.72 -19.97
N ASN A 330 31.23 -2.56 -20.72
CA ASN A 330 29.79 -2.48 -20.92
C ASN A 330 29.08 -3.49 -20.00
N LEU A 331 28.24 -2.98 -19.10
CA LEU A 331 27.46 -3.78 -18.16
C LEU A 331 25.99 -3.71 -18.55
N THR A 332 25.37 -4.87 -18.73
CA THR A 332 23.92 -4.99 -18.92
C THR A 332 23.33 -5.84 -17.80
N ILE A 333 22.34 -5.29 -17.09
CA ILE A 333 21.53 -6.03 -16.12
C ILE A 333 20.22 -6.41 -16.77
N HIS A 334 19.97 -7.70 -16.93
CA HIS A 334 18.69 -8.22 -17.38
C HIS A 334 17.83 -8.65 -16.20
N TRP A 335 16.57 -8.22 -16.21
CA TRP A 335 15.51 -8.81 -15.40
C TRP A 335 14.68 -9.73 -16.32
N THR A 336 15.06 -11.01 -16.35
CA THR A 336 14.55 -11.96 -17.35
C THR A 336 13.04 -12.17 -17.23
N ASP A 337 12.51 -12.20 -16.01
CA ASP A 337 11.07 -12.45 -15.76
C ASP A 337 10.18 -11.31 -16.26
N LYS A 338 10.72 -10.09 -16.35
CA LYS A 338 10.03 -8.90 -16.86
C LYS A 338 10.41 -8.55 -18.29
N HIS A 339 11.37 -9.27 -18.88
CA HIS A 339 11.95 -8.97 -20.18
C HIS A 339 12.47 -7.53 -20.31
N THR A 340 12.95 -6.96 -19.20
CA THR A 340 13.56 -5.62 -19.17
C THR A 340 15.07 -5.74 -18.96
N HIS A 341 15.81 -4.71 -19.38
CA HIS A 341 17.24 -4.62 -19.13
C HIS A 341 17.66 -3.17 -18.89
N ARG A 342 18.85 -2.97 -18.34
CA ARG A 342 19.47 -1.67 -18.20
C ARG A 342 20.97 -1.75 -18.41
N ASP A 343 21.48 -0.83 -19.23
CA ASP A 343 22.88 -0.74 -19.61
C ASP A 343 23.61 0.34 -18.80
N CYS A 344 24.89 0.12 -18.56
CA CYS A 344 25.80 1.06 -17.93
C CYS A 344 27.21 0.84 -18.50
N ALA A 345 27.88 1.90 -18.93
CA ALA A 345 29.22 1.84 -19.50
C ALA A 345 30.22 2.50 -18.55
N LEU A 346 31.29 1.79 -18.19
CA LEU A 346 32.38 2.30 -17.36
C LEU A 346 33.62 2.56 -18.23
N TYR A 347 33.90 3.83 -18.51
CA TYR A 347 35.02 4.25 -19.36
C TYR A 347 36.37 4.24 -18.63
N THR A 348 37.47 4.16 -19.38
CA THR A 348 38.83 4.31 -18.85
C THR A 348 38.99 5.62 -18.08
N GLY A 349 39.71 5.57 -16.96
CA GLY A 349 39.97 6.72 -16.08
C GLY A 349 38.79 7.07 -15.16
N CYS A 350 37.60 6.53 -15.40
CA CYS A 350 36.46 6.71 -14.49
C CYS A 350 36.53 5.69 -13.34
N ALA A 351 36.45 6.18 -12.11
CA ALA A 351 36.40 5.32 -10.92
C ALA A 351 35.03 4.64 -10.74
N GLU A 352 33.99 5.19 -11.35
CA GLU A 352 32.61 4.72 -11.24
C GLU A 352 31.79 5.18 -12.45
N SER A 353 30.64 4.55 -12.66
CA SER A 353 29.65 4.94 -13.66
C SER A 353 28.25 4.51 -13.23
N TRP A 354 27.21 5.13 -13.79
CA TRP A 354 25.83 4.76 -13.51
C TRP A 354 24.88 5.09 -14.66
N CYS A 355 23.74 4.40 -14.68
CA CYS A 355 22.55 4.76 -15.43
C CYS A 355 21.38 4.79 -14.44
N ARG A 356 20.63 5.89 -14.36
CA ARG A 356 19.53 6.09 -13.41
C ARG A 356 18.36 6.80 -14.10
N ASP A 357 17.14 6.29 -13.93
CA ASP A 357 15.95 7.11 -14.20
C ASP A 357 15.77 8.09 -13.04
N SER A 358 15.60 9.39 -13.33
CA SER A 358 15.35 10.36 -12.27
C SER A 358 13.98 10.14 -11.62
N ALA A 359 13.77 10.68 -10.42
CA ALA A 359 12.45 10.66 -9.80
C ALA A 359 11.42 11.43 -10.64
N THR A 360 11.87 12.40 -11.45
CA THR A 360 11.05 13.12 -12.42
C THR A 360 10.64 12.21 -13.58
N ASP A 361 11.60 11.53 -14.21
CA ASP A 361 11.34 10.61 -15.35
C ASP A 361 10.41 9.45 -14.95
N GLN A 362 10.54 8.97 -13.71
CA GLN A 362 9.72 7.89 -13.17
C GLN A 362 8.33 8.35 -12.67
N GLU A 363 8.00 9.65 -12.77
CA GLU A 363 6.80 10.23 -12.15
C GLU A 363 6.66 9.86 -10.65
N LEU A 364 7.80 9.75 -9.94
CA LEU A 364 7.89 9.05 -8.66
C LEU A 364 7.10 9.75 -7.55
N PHE A 365 7.22 11.07 -7.48
CA PHE A 365 6.60 11.91 -6.45
C PHE A 365 5.38 12.67 -6.95
N ARG A 366 5.22 12.79 -8.27
CA ARG A 366 4.15 13.49 -8.95
C ARG A 366 4.03 12.96 -10.38
N SER A 367 2.80 12.85 -10.88
CA SER A 367 2.54 12.59 -12.30
C SER A 367 2.54 13.88 -13.10
N GLU A 368 2.97 13.81 -14.35
CA GLU A 368 2.78 14.91 -15.28
C GLU A 368 1.28 15.19 -15.45
N LEU A 369 0.92 16.47 -15.55
CA LEU A 369 -0.46 16.91 -15.68
C LEU A 369 -0.68 17.46 -17.08
N SER A 370 -1.75 17.03 -17.74
CA SER A 370 -2.27 17.74 -18.91
C SER A 370 -2.70 19.17 -18.54
N VAL A 371 -2.89 20.01 -19.56
CA VAL A 371 -3.36 21.39 -19.36
C VAL A 371 -4.75 21.39 -18.70
N GLU A 372 -5.61 20.47 -19.14
CA GLU A 372 -6.96 20.27 -18.65
C GLU A 372 -6.95 19.85 -17.18
N LYS A 373 -6.18 18.82 -16.83
CA LYS A 373 -6.07 18.33 -15.45
C LYS A 373 -5.44 19.38 -14.54
N SER A 374 -4.40 20.08 -14.99
CA SER A 374 -3.79 21.18 -14.23
C SER A 374 -4.81 22.28 -13.95
N SER A 375 -5.63 22.66 -14.93
CA SER A 375 -6.66 23.70 -14.77
C SER A 375 -7.74 23.30 -13.75
N VAL A 376 -8.21 22.04 -13.82
CA VAL A 376 -9.20 21.51 -12.86
C VAL A 376 -8.63 21.50 -11.44
N LEU A 377 -7.40 21.02 -11.25
CA LEU A 377 -6.78 20.96 -9.92
C LEU A 377 -6.49 22.36 -9.35
N GLN A 378 -6.14 23.35 -10.20
CA GLN A 378 -5.98 24.74 -9.76
C GLN A 378 -7.31 25.35 -9.32
N ALA A 379 -8.39 25.11 -10.07
CA ALA A 379 -9.73 25.55 -9.69
C ALA A 379 -10.16 24.89 -8.37
N GLU A 380 -9.89 23.61 -8.18
CA GLU A 380 -10.16 22.91 -6.92
C GLU A 380 -9.39 23.53 -5.74
N LEU A 381 -8.10 23.83 -5.92
CA LEU A 381 -7.28 24.46 -4.89
C LEU A 381 -7.86 25.83 -4.48
N GLN A 382 -8.34 26.61 -5.44
CA GLN A 382 -9.01 27.89 -5.16
C GLN A 382 -10.32 27.68 -4.38
N SER A 383 -11.16 26.74 -4.80
CA SER A 383 -12.41 26.43 -4.11
C SER A 383 -12.16 25.94 -2.68
N CYS A 384 -11.20 25.06 -2.47
CA CYS A 384 -10.83 24.56 -1.14
C CYS A 384 -10.29 25.67 -0.24
N ASN A 385 -9.52 26.63 -0.78
CA ASN A 385 -9.10 27.81 -0.01
C ASN A 385 -10.30 28.66 0.45
N GLN A 386 -11.30 28.87 -0.42
CA GLN A 386 -12.54 29.56 -0.04
C GLN A 386 -13.33 28.79 1.03
N LEU A 387 -13.38 27.46 0.94
CA LEU A 387 -14.00 26.64 1.97
C LEU A 387 -13.25 26.73 3.30
N LEU A 388 -11.91 26.79 3.27
CA LEU A 388 -11.10 26.94 4.47
C LEU A 388 -11.33 28.29 5.16
N ASP A 389 -11.56 29.37 4.40
CA ASP A 389 -11.93 30.67 4.97
C ASP A 389 -13.27 30.61 5.73
N LEU A 390 -14.22 29.79 5.24
CA LEU A 390 -15.53 29.57 5.88
C LEU A 390 -15.44 28.59 7.06
N GLU A 391 -14.63 27.54 6.94
CA GLU A 391 -14.44 26.50 7.96
C GLU A 391 -12.95 26.28 8.31
N PRO A 392 -12.32 27.19 9.08
CA PRO A 392 -10.87 27.13 9.36
C PRO A 392 -10.42 25.88 10.15
N GLN A 393 -11.36 25.17 10.76
CA GLN A 393 -11.12 23.95 11.54
C GLN A 393 -11.40 22.67 10.72
N ASN A 394 -11.68 22.78 9.42
CA ASN A 394 -11.91 21.62 8.57
C ASN A 394 -10.58 20.96 8.20
N LYS A 395 -10.21 19.95 8.99
CA LYS A 395 -8.98 19.15 8.80
C LYS A 395 -8.89 18.46 7.43
N TRP A 396 -10.03 18.12 6.82
CA TRP A 396 -10.07 17.43 5.54
C TRP A 396 -9.75 18.40 4.42
N CYS A 397 -10.36 19.59 4.46
CA CYS A 397 -10.05 20.68 3.54
C CYS A 397 -8.56 21.08 3.61
N LEU A 398 -8.02 21.28 4.82
CA LEU A 398 -6.59 21.57 5.03
C LEU A 398 -5.68 20.50 4.42
N LEU A 399 -5.98 19.22 4.66
CA LEU A 399 -5.19 18.13 4.09
C LEU A 399 -5.31 18.08 2.57
N THR A 400 -6.50 18.31 2.01
CA THR A 400 -6.70 18.32 0.55
C THR A 400 -5.96 19.46 -0.13
N ILE A 401 -5.93 20.67 0.47
CA ILE A 401 -5.13 21.80 -0.02
C ILE A 401 -3.65 21.42 -0.12
N ILE A 402 -3.10 20.79 0.93
CA ILE A 402 -1.73 20.27 0.94
C ILE A 402 -1.48 19.28 -0.21
N LEU A 403 -2.44 18.38 -0.46
CA LEU A 403 -2.33 17.37 -1.52
C LEU A 403 -2.46 17.97 -2.92
N LEU A 404 -3.32 18.96 -3.10
CA LEU A 404 -3.48 19.71 -4.36
C LEU A 404 -2.22 20.50 -4.69
N MET A 405 -1.66 21.24 -3.72
CA MET A 405 -0.37 21.93 -3.89
C MET A 405 0.75 20.97 -4.27
N ARG A 406 0.80 19.79 -3.62
CA ARG A 406 1.75 18.71 -3.94
C ARG A 406 1.56 18.17 -5.37
N ALA A 407 0.32 18.04 -5.84
CA ALA A 407 0.01 17.57 -7.19
C ALA A 407 0.31 18.63 -8.27
N LEU A 408 0.12 19.92 -7.96
CA LEU A 408 0.24 21.05 -8.89
C LEU A 408 1.65 21.61 -9.05
N ASP A 409 2.35 21.85 -7.95
CA ASP A 409 3.73 22.35 -7.94
C ASP A 409 4.33 22.23 -6.52
N PRO A 410 4.93 21.07 -6.17
CA PRO A 410 5.41 20.84 -4.82
C PRO A 410 6.59 21.74 -4.43
N LEU A 411 7.36 22.25 -5.41
CA LEU A 411 8.47 23.16 -5.18
C LEU A 411 7.98 24.60 -5.05
N GLY A 412 7.07 25.04 -5.93
CA GLY A 412 6.47 26.37 -5.87
C GLY A 412 5.64 26.61 -4.60
N HIS A 413 4.95 25.60 -4.10
CA HIS A 413 4.11 25.68 -2.90
C HIS A 413 4.78 25.21 -1.60
N GLU A 414 6.10 25.02 -1.57
CA GLU A 414 6.78 24.45 -0.39
C GLU A 414 6.51 25.24 0.89
N LYS A 415 6.66 26.58 0.85
CA LYS A 415 6.46 27.44 2.02
C LYS A 415 5.01 27.39 2.54
N GLU A 416 4.05 27.48 1.63
CA GLU A 416 2.62 27.44 1.94
C GLU A 416 2.21 26.08 2.50
N THR A 417 2.72 25.00 1.91
CA THR A 417 2.54 23.62 2.39
C THR A 417 2.99 23.47 3.84
N LEU A 418 4.16 24.01 4.21
CA LEU A 418 4.67 23.94 5.58
C LEU A 418 3.79 24.69 6.58
N THR A 419 3.24 25.85 6.19
CA THR A 419 2.28 26.59 7.00
C THR A 419 1.00 25.78 7.22
N HIS A 420 0.45 25.18 6.17
CA HIS A 420 -0.77 24.37 6.28
C HIS A 420 -0.57 23.11 7.14
N PHE A 421 0.61 22.47 7.07
CA PHE A 421 0.93 21.36 7.99
C PHE A 421 0.93 21.80 9.45
N GLN A 422 1.43 23.01 9.75
CA GLN A 422 1.42 23.52 11.12
C GLN A 422 -0.02 23.73 11.61
N THR A 423 -0.87 24.39 10.82
CA THR A 423 -2.30 24.57 11.14
C THR A 423 -3.01 23.24 11.29
N LEU A 424 -2.76 22.27 10.39
CA LEU A 424 -3.39 20.95 10.43
C LEU A 424 -3.02 20.18 11.72
N LYS A 425 -1.79 20.30 12.20
CA LYS A 425 -1.37 19.70 13.48
C LYS A 425 -2.08 20.32 14.69
N GLU A 426 -2.44 21.60 14.62
CA GLU A 426 -3.17 22.31 15.67
C GLU A 426 -4.66 21.93 15.65
N VAL A 427 -5.28 21.93 14.47
CA VAL A 427 -6.68 21.53 14.26
C VAL A 427 -6.89 20.05 14.61
N ASP A 428 -5.89 19.21 14.36
CA ASP A 428 -6.00 17.77 14.49
C ASP A 428 -4.85 17.13 15.28
N ALA A 429 -4.74 17.53 16.54
CA ALA A 429 -3.66 17.13 17.45
C ALA A 429 -3.47 15.61 17.60
N MET A 430 -4.56 14.83 17.51
CA MET A 430 -4.50 13.36 17.61
C MET A 430 -3.71 12.70 16.47
N ARG A 431 -3.56 13.37 15.31
CA ARG A 431 -2.79 12.90 14.16
C ARG A 431 -1.52 13.72 13.92
N SER A 432 -1.09 14.52 14.89
CA SER A 432 0.10 15.38 14.79
C SER A 432 1.37 14.64 14.35
N SER A 433 1.64 13.45 14.89
CA SER A 433 2.79 12.62 14.48
C SER A 433 2.68 12.17 13.02
N TYR A 434 1.50 11.75 12.58
CA TYR A 434 1.25 11.39 11.19
C TYR A 434 1.54 12.56 10.24
N TYR A 435 1.10 13.78 10.60
CA TYR A 435 1.37 14.97 9.80
C TYR A 435 2.84 15.38 9.81
N SER A 436 3.57 15.16 10.92
CA SER A 436 5.02 15.36 10.95
C SER A 436 5.76 14.40 10.01
N ASP A 437 5.36 13.14 9.99
CA ASP A 437 5.94 12.15 9.08
C ASP A 437 5.62 12.46 7.61
N LEU A 438 4.37 12.86 7.32
CA LEU A 438 3.97 13.26 5.97
C LEU A 438 4.70 14.53 5.50
N CYS A 439 4.87 15.52 6.39
CA CYS A 439 5.66 16.71 6.12
C CYS A 439 7.14 16.36 5.87
N SER A 440 7.71 15.45 6.66
CA SER A 440 9.09 14.96 6.46
C SER A 440 9.25 14.31 5.10
N LYS A 441 8.30 13.44 4.71
CA LYS A 441 8.26 12.85 3.38
C LYS A 441 8.24 13.90 2.27
N PHE A 442 7.39 14.91 2.40
CA PHE A 442 7.24 15.97 1.40
C PHE A 442 8.50 16.83 1.23
N LEU A 443 9.20 17.11 2.33
CA LEU A 443 10.49 17.78 2.32
C LEU A 443 11.59 16.93 1.67
N ILE A 444 11.62 15.62 1.96
CA ILE A 444 12.55 14.67 1.33
C ILE A 444 12.34 14.60 -0.18
N GLU A 445 11.10 14.43 -0.63
CA GLU A 445 10.76 14.43 -2.05
C GLU A 445 11.20 15.72 -2.75
N ASN A 446 10.92 16.88 -2.13
CA ASN A 446 11.33 18.18 -2.68
C ASN A 446 12.85 18.30 -2.80
N THR A 447 13.61 17.83 -1.79
CA THR A 447 15.08 17.87 -1.83
C THR A 447 15.63 16.93 -2.89
N ILE A 448 15.04 15.75 -3.10
CA ILE A 448 15.44 14.85 -4.20
C ILE A 448 15.24 15.55 -5.55
N LEU A 449 14.08 16.18 -5.77
CA LEU A 449 13.83 16.92 -7.02
C LEU A 449 14.82 18.07 -7.24
N LYS A 450 15.13 18.86 -6.18
CA LYS A 450 16.12 19.94 -6.24
C LYS A 450 17.53 19.41 -6.54
N MET A 451 17.90 18.29 -5.94
CA MET A 451 19.19 17.61 -6.13
C MET A 451 19.34 17.12 -7.57
N GLU A 452 18.29 16.50 -8.12
CA GLU A 452 18.24 16.04 -9.51
C GLU A 452 18.34 17.21 -10.50
N TYR A 453 17.56 18.27 -10.28
CA TYR A 453 17.59 19.46 -11.13
C TYR A 453 18.96 20.16 -11.13
N ALA A 454 19.66 20.15 -9.99
CA ALA A 454 20.99 20.73 -9.89
C ALA A 454 22.12 19.77 -10.34
N GLU A 455 21.80 18.53 -10.71
CA GLU A 455 22.76 17.48 -11.08
C GLU A 455 23.87 17.26 -10.03
N VAL A 456 23.53 17.40 -8.74
CA VAL A 456 24.45 17.20 -7.62
C VAL A 456 24.20 15.89 -6.89
N ARG A 457 25.22 15.38 -6.20
CA ARG A 457 25.14 14.17 -5.35
C ARG A 457 25.15 14.51 -3.85
N VAL A 458 24.60 15.67 -3.51
CA VAL A 458 24.55 16.21 -2.15
C VAL A 458 23.09 16.35 -1.73
N PHE A 459 22.73 15.68 -0.63
CA PHE A 459 21.38 15.71 -0.07
C PHE A 459 21.39 16.38 1.30
N SER A 460 20.81 17.58 1.40
CA SER A 460 20.82 18.38 2.62
C SER A 460 19.42 18.78 3.06
N LEU A 461 19.08 18.43 4.31
CA LEU A 461 17.82 18.73 4.99
C LEU A 461 18.06 19.13 6.45
N SER A 462 19.01 20.02 6.71
CA SER A 462 19.24 20.51 8.06
C SER A 462 18.14 21.44 8.57
N ASN A 463 17.82 21.36 9.86
CA ASN A 463 16.83 22.22 10.53
C ASN A 463 15.43 22.18 9.86
N LYS A 464 14.94 20.97 9.56
CA LYS A 464 13.66 20.74 8.88
C LYS A 464 12.63 20.01 9.73
N LYS A 465 12.94 19.77 11.01
CA LYS A 465 12.10 19.03 11.97
C LYS A 465 11.68 17.65 11.44
N LEU A 466 12.57 16.98 10.70
CA LEU A 466 12.30 15.65 10.18
C LEU A 466 12.11 14.67 11.34
N THR A 467 11.00 13.92 11.31
CA THR A 467 10.69 12.86 12.28
C THR A 467 10.95 11.47 11.73
N THR A 468 11.04 11.34 10.40
CA THR A 468 11.26 10.07 9.71
C THR A 468 12.03 10.28 8.40
N LEU A 469 12.63 9.20 7.89
CA LEU A 469 13.28 9.15 6.58
C LEU A 469 12.50 8.22 5.65
N CYS A 470 12.42 8.58 4.37
CA CYS A 470 11.78 7.79 3.32
C CYS A 470 12.53 7.93 2.00
N HIS A 471 12.17 7.12 0.99
CA HIS A 471 12.75 7.16 -0.36
C HIS A 471 14.29 7.05 -0.39
N LEU A 472 14.89 6.38 0.59
CA LEU A 472 16.34 6.20 0.70
C LEU A 472 16.91 5.40 -0.48
N ASP A 473 16.08 4.60 -1.15
CA ASP A 473 16.39 3.92 -2.41
C ASP A 473 16.74 4.88 -3.55
N GLN A 474 16.23 6.12 -3.52
CA GLN A 474 16.56 7.16 -4.49
C GLN A 474 17.92 7.81 -4.24
N LEU A 475 18.53 7.54 -3.08
CA LEU A 475 19.79 8.15 -2.66
C LEU A 475 21.00 7.23 -2.88
N LEU A 476 20.87 6.15 -3.67
CA LEU A 476 21.95 5.20 -3.97
C LEU A 476 23.26 5.89 -4.41
N LEU A 477 23.12 6.96 -5.21
CA LEU A 477 24.25 7.70 -5.78
C LEU A 477 24.73 8.87 -4.90
N VAL A 478 24.05 9.21 -3.80
CA VAL A 478 24.41 10.37 -2.97
C VAL A 478 25.74 10.14 -2.27
N THR A 479 26.62 11.14 -2.28
CA THR A 479 27.94 11.10 -1.62
C THR A 479 27.95 11.87 -0.31
N HIS A 480 27.16 12.93 -0.18
CA HIS A 480 27.13 13.75 1.03
C HIS A 480 25.70 13.91 1.54
N ILE A 481 25.48 13.61 2.81
CA ILE A 481 24.19 13.79 3.49
C ILE A 481 24.36 14.69 4.70
N ASN A 482 23.51 15.71 4.80
CA ASN A 482 23.33 16.50 6.02
C ASN A 482 21.88 16.45 6.49
N LEU A 483 21.67 15.82 7.65
CA LEU A 483 20.41 15.67 8.37
C LEU A 483 20.44 16.35 9.74
N SER A 484 21.39 17.27 9.96
CA SER A 484 21.62 17.88 11.26
C SER A 484 20.43 18.74 11.74
N SER A 485 20.26 18.84 13.05
CA SER A 485 19.19 19.62 13.69
C SER A 485 17.77 19.16 13.30
N ASN A 486 17.50 17.86 13.39
CA ASN A 486 16.19 17.26 13.16
C ASN A 486 15.71 16.48 14.41
N GLN A 487 14.70 15.63 14.26
CA GLN A 487 14.09 14.85 15.36
C GLN A 487 14.18 13.34 15.09
N LEU A 488 15.20 12.91 14.33
CA LEU A 488 15.40 11.51 13.97
C LEU A 488 15.84 10.70 15.20
N GLN A 489 15.20 9.56 15.43
CA GLN A 489 15.52 8.66 16.56
C GLN A 489 16.43 7.50 16.16
N HIS A 490 16.47 7.14 14.87
CA HIS A 490 17.27 6.03 14.37
C HIS A 490 17.71 6.30 12.93
N LEU A 491 18.82 5.69 12.52
CA LEU A 491 19.14 5.50 11.10
C LEU A 491 18.63 4.12 10.67
N PRO A 492 17.56 4.03 9.87
CA PRO A 492 16.88 2.76 9.60
C PRO A 492 17.74 1.85 8.69
N PRO A 493 17.52 0.53 8.67
CA PRO A 493 18.30 -0.41 7.85
C PRO A 493 18.38 -0.05 6.36
N GLN A 494 17.36 0.64 5.86
CA GLN A 494 17.26 1.19 4.50
C GLN A 494 18.40 2.17 4.15
N PHE A 495 19.06 2.75 5.15
CA PHE A 495 20.18 3.66 4.95
C PHE A 495 21.41 2.94 4.36
N SER A 496 21.52 1.61 4.50
CA SER A 496 22.60 0.84 3.88
C SER A 496 22.52 0.81 2.35
N MET A 497 21.41 1.24 1.76
CA MET A 497 21.25 1.33 0.31
C MET A 497 22.09 2.44 -0.33
N LEU A 498 22.63 3.38 0.47
CA LEU A 498 23.39 4.55 0.01
C LEU A 498 24.86 4.19 -0.27
N GLN A 499 25.09 3.32 -1.26
CA GLN A 499 26.41 2.71 -1.53
C GLN A 499 27.49 3.70 -2.00
N CYS A 500 27.11 4.94 -2.31
CA CYS A 500 28.05 6.01 -2.65
C CYS A 500 28.34 6.98 -1.50
N LEU A 501 27.72 6.83 -0.33
CA LEU A 501 27.84 7.80 0.75
C LEU A 501 29.26 7.86 1.30
N GLU A 502 29.82 9.07 1.34
CA GLU A 502 31.17 9.40 1.83
C GLU A 502 31.09 10.19 3.14
N VAL A 503 30.17 11.15 3.23
CA VAL A 503 30.02 12.03 4.41
C VAL A 503 28.59 12.00 4.93
N LEU A 504 28.45 11.71 6.22
CA LEU A 504 27.18 11.81 6.95
C LEU A 504 27.28 12.80 8.10
N GLU A 505 26.52 13.88 8.02
CA GLU A 505 26.26 14.80 9.12
C GLU A 505 24.84 14.56 9.66
N ALA A 506 24.72 14.08 10.89
CA ALA A 506 23.45 13.82 11.56
C ALA A 506 23.44 14.39 12.99
N ASP A 507 24.08 15.54 13.18
CA ASP A 507 24.20 16.22 14.46
C ASP A 507 22.83 16.68 14.98
N ASP A 508 22.72 16.93 16.29
CA ASP A 508 21.54 17.54 16.93
C ASP A 508 20.23 16.82 16.58
N ASN A 509 20.23 15.49 16.72
CA ASN A 509 19.06 14.63 16.57
C ASN A 509 18.80 13.84 17.87
N ALA A 510 17.94 12.83 17.82
CA ALA A 510 17.67 11.92 18.93
C ALA A 510 18.16 10.49 18.63
N ILE A 511 19.19 10.33 17.80
CA ILE A 511 19.62 9.03 17.27
C ILE A 511 20.18 8.16 18.39
N GLU A 512 19.57 7.00 18.62
CA GLU A 512 20.03 5.98 19.57
C GLU A 512 20.57 4.72 18.88
N SER A 513 20.27 4.53 17.58
CA SER A 513 20.67 3.33 16.83
C SER A 513 21.26 3.69 15.46
N LEU A 514 22.38 3.05 15.14
CA LEU A 514 23.13 3.19 13.89
C LEU A 514 23.02 1.96 12.98
N GLU A 515 21.97 1.15 13.14
CA GLU A 515 21.78 -0.08 12.35
C GLU A 515 21.84 0.15 10.84
N GLY A 516 21.36 1.31 10.37
CA GLY A 516 21.42 1.70 8.96
C GLY A 516 22.83 1.95 8.41
N LEU A 517 23.84 2.15 9.25
CA LEU A 517 25.24 2.37 8.85
C LEU A 517 26.00 1.05 8.67
N TYR A 518 25.32 0.03 8.17
CA TYR A 518 25.88 -1.28 7.87
C TYR A 518 26.41 -1.33 6.44
N HIS A 519 27.68 -1.71 6.28
CA HIS A 519 28.35 -2.00 5.01
C HIS A 519 28.20 -0.88 3.97
N LEU A 520 28.54 0.36 4.37
CA LEU A 520 28.67 1.52 3.48
C LEU A 520 30.13 1.63 3.01
N PRO A 521 30.46 1.15 1.79
CA PRO A 521 31.86 0.91 1.39
C PRO A 521 32.66 2.19 1.12
N LYS A 522 31.97 3.33 0.96
CA LYS A 522 32.58 4.64 0.69
C LYS A 522 32.55 5.59 1.89
N LEU A 523 31.94 5.22 3.01
CA LEU A 523 31.73 6.13 4.12
C LEU A 523 33.05 6.45 4.82
N GLU A 524 33.44 7.72 4.82
CA GLU A 524 34.71 8.24 5.32
C GLU A 524 34.54 9.08 6.59
N GLU A 525 33.47 9.88 6.65
CA GLU A 525 33.21 10.82 7.74
C GLU A 525 31.78 10.67 8.29
N VAL A 526 31.68 10.51 9.61
CA VAL A 526 30.40 10.46 10.32
C VAL A 526 30.41 11.43 11.50
N SER A 527 29.48 12.38 11.47
CA SER A 527 29.23 13.33 12.55
C SER A 527 27.88 13.05 13.20
N LEU A 528 27.88 12.73 14.49
CA LEU A 528 26.72 12.36 15.28
C LEU A 528 26.63 13.19 16.56
N LYS A 529 27.09 14.45 16.53
CA LYS A 529 27.11 15.32 17.72
C LYS A 529 25.72 15.45 18.33
N ASN A 530 25.66 15.51 19.66
CA ASN A 530 24.44 15.77 20.44
C ASN A 530 23.27 14.80 20.12
N ASN A 531 23.58 13.50 20.00
CA ASN A 531 22.57 12.44 19.83
C ASN A 531 22.33 11.67 21.15
N LYS A 532 21.75 10.46 21.07
CA LYS A 532 21.36 9.61 22.21
C LYS A 532 22.05 8.25 22.19
N ILE A 533 23.23 8.14 21.56
CA ILE A 533 24.02 6.91 21.54
C ILE A 533 24.52 6.64 22.96
N CYS A 534 24.17 5.48 23.52
CA CYS A 534 24.37 5.21 24.94
C CYS A 534 25.47 4.19 25.23
N LYS A 535 25.73 3.24 24.33
CA LYS A 535 26.63 2.11 24.57
C LYS A 535 27.62 1.95 23.43
N VAL A 536 28.77 1.38 23.74
CA VAL A 536 29.79 1.04 22.74
C VAL A 536 29.27 0.01 21.74
N SER A 537 28.42 -0.93 22.18
CA SER A 537 27.74 -1.90 21.31
C SER A 537 26.91 -1.24 20.20
N ASP A 538 26.41 -0.02 20.41
CA ASP A 538 25.60 0.69 19.41
C ASP A 538 26.46 1.15 18.22
N LEU A 539 27.79 1.22 18.40
CA LEU A 539 28.78 1.65 17.43
C LEU A 539 29.41 0.50 16.64
N GLU A 540 29.19 -0.77 17.03
CA GLU A 540 29.76 -1.95 16.37
C GLU A 540 29.40 -2.04 14.88
N THR A 541 28.24 -1.52 14.48
CA THR A 541 27.80 -1.50 13.08
C THR A 541 28.80 -0.73 12.19
N LEU A 542 29.43 0.33 12.72
CA LEU A 542 30.40 1.16 12.00
C LEU A 542 31.67 0.37 11.62
N ALA A 543 31.98 -0.74 12.29
CA ALA A 543 33.13 -1.58 11.97
C ALA A 543 33.04 -2.18 10.55
N THR A 544 31.83 -2.24 9.98
CA THR A 544 31.61 -2.70 8.61
C THR A 544 31.87 -1.62 7.55
N CYS A 545 32.05 -0.35 7.95
CA CYS A 545 32.38 0.76 7.06
C CYS A 545 33.90 0.86 6.91
N THR A 546 34.46 0.11 5.96
CA THR A 546 35.91 -0.11 5.80
C THR A 546 36.73 1.13 5.41
N LYS A 547 36.09 2.27 5.16
CA LYS A 547 36.76 3.55 4.86
C LYS A 547 36.57 4.62 5.94
N LEU A 548 35.87 4.31 7.03
CA LEU A 548 35.56 5.29 8.04
C LEU A 548 36.84 5.75 8.75
N THR A 549 37.18 7.03 8.59
CA THR A 549 38.39 7.62 9.19
C THR A 549 38.07 8.72 10.20
N ARG A 550 36.93 9.39 10.09
CA ARG A 550 36.51 10.47 10.99
C ARG A 550 35.19 10.16 11.67
N LEU A 551 35.17 10.25 13.00
CA LEU A 551 33.99 9.99 13.81
C LEU A 551 33.86 11.07 14.90
N ASP A 552 32.73 11.78 14.91
CA ASP A 552 32.41 12.77 15.94
C ASP A 552 31.19 12.34 16.76
N LEU A 553 31.42 12.07 18.06
CA LEU A 553 30.42 11.60 19.02
C LEU A 553 30.16 12.61 20.14
N ARG A 554 30.67 13.84 20.04
CA ARG A 554 30.53 14.85 21.11
C ARG A 554 29.08 15.03 21.55
N GLY A 555 28.87 15.04 22.86
CA GLY A 555 27.53 15.24 23.44
C GLY A 555 26.62 14.00 23.43
N ASN A 556 27.12 12.82 23.08
CA ASN A 556 26.39 11.56 23.26
C ASN A 556 26.59 10.98 24.66
N PRO A 557 25.57 10.29 25.23
CA PRO A 557 25.71 9.60 26.52
C PRO A 557 26.87 8.59 26.59
N VAL A 558 27.23 7.95 25.48
CA VAL A 558 28.35 7.00 25.38
C VAL A 558 29.69 7.58 25.82
N HIS A 559 29.88 8.90 25.72
CA HIS A 559 31.07 9.61 26.23
C HIS A 559 31.33 9.37 27.73
N LYS A 560 30.29 8.98 28.49
CA LYS A 560 30.42 8.71 29.94
C LYS A 560 30.91 7.29 30.25
N THR A 561 31.11 6.45 29.24
CA THR A 561 31.66 5.11 29.40
C THR A 561 33.14 5.20 29.73
N ASP A 562 33.57 4.54 30.81
CA ASP A 562 34.99 4.41 31.15
C ASP A 562 35.73 3.69 30.01
N ASP A 563 36.98 4.07 29.75
CA ASP A 563 37.83 3.46 28.71
C ASP A 563 37.28 3.50 27.26
N LEU A 564 36.30 4.39 26.97
CA LEU A 564 35.65 4.51 25.66
C LEU A 564 36.63 4.57 24.48
N GLU A 565 37.66 5.42 24.56
CA GLU A 565 38.64 5.58 23.47
C GLU A 565 39.39 4.27 23.18
N SER A 566 39.70 3.49 24.22
CA SER A 566 40.35 2.18 24.07
C SER A 566 39.40 1.16 23.47
N GLU A 567 38.14 1.10 23.92
CA GLU A 567 37.13 0.21 23.34
C GLU A 567 36.83 0.54 21.87
N LEU A 568 36.73 1.82 21.53
CA LEU A 568 36.53 2.27 20.15
C LEU A 568 37.74 1.96 19.26
N SER A 569 38.96 2.10 19.77
CA SER A 569 40.16 1.74 19.01
C SER A 569 40.21 0.24 18.67
N LEU A 570 39.61 -0.62 19.52
CA LEU A 570 39.49 -2.06 19.26
C LEU A 570 38.42 -2.37 18.21
N ILE A 571 37.28 -1.69 18.26
CA ILE A 571 36.13 -1.95 17.37
C ILE A 571 36.27 -1.25 16.02
N LEU A 572 36.86 -0.04 16.01
CA LEU A 572 36.97 0.85 14.86
C LEU A 572 38.43 1.25 14.59
N PRO A 573 39.34 0.28 14.32
CA PRO A 573 40.78 0.54 14.22
C PRO A 573 41.20 1.46 13.07
N LEU A 574 40.31 1.72 12.10
CA LEU A 574 40.56 2.60 10.95
C LEU A 574 40.24 4.07 11.23
N VAL A 575 39.55 4.38 12.32
CA VAL A 575 39.20 5.75 12.70
C VAL A 575 40.44 6.45 13.25
N THR A 576 40.90 7.47 12.54
CA THR A 576 42.11 8.25 12.88
C THR A 576 41.80 9.62 13.48
N ALA A 577 40.60 10.15 13.22
CA ALA A 577 40.13 11.40 13.80
C ALA A 577 38.85 11.14 14.62
N LEU A 578 39.03 10.87 15.90
CA LEU A 578 37.95 10.66 16.86
C LEU A 578 37.71 11.95 17.69
N SER A 579 36.47 12.43 17.73
CA SER A 579 36.05 13.52 18.61
C SER A 579 35.01 13.00 19.60
N LEU A 580 35.35 13.06 20.90
CA LEU A 580 34.54 12.57 22.01
C LEU A 580 33.95 13.72 22.83
#